data_AF-A0A7S1LVJ6-F1
#
_entry.id   AF-A0A7S1LVJ6-F1
#
_cell.length_a   1.000
_cell.length_b   1.000
_cell.length_c   1.000
_cell.angle_alpha   90.00
_cell.angle_beta   90.00
_cell.angle_gamma   90.00
#
_symmetry.space_group_name_H-M   'P 1'
#
loop_
_entity.id
_entity.type
_entity.pdbx_description
1 polymer ?
#
loop_
_entity_poly.entity_id
_entity_poly.type
_entity_poly.pdbx_seq_one_letter_code
_entity_poly.pdbx_strand_id
1 'polypeptide(L)'
;ELQERLGYASFFPFMQPENFKFSLDLAYSDQRLCASILVALALKEKPHNIREPEWIHADGTKDPLTLGVPRSWEHHQKLPPDGVFKGTYVCAPEDRKFELRKQLAETYGFFRVAVQENEVQWWTGLTEPPSDVLDFLEFLISRVNHVNDAFKVIDGVDGNGEITLREFEEGIKELKCNKFKGKDEKLRIGNLFRYLDPGGEGSVSLGEWQILDQLWKEFDLSIREFVYFMQLVCSEDLVECFKQMDADGGGELSEEEWVEAVKQMGYFGPAKVVFALLDTTDDGAISVEEFMVLEKYKSKSPTP
;
A
#
# COMPACT_ATOMS: atom_id res chain seq x y z
N GLU A 1 -18.08 -15.87 6.36
CA GLU A 1 -18.08 -17.24 6.92
C GLU A 1 -16.96 -17.52 7.94
N LEU A 2 -15.66 -17.55 7.58
CA LEU A 2 -14.59 -17.85 8.57
C LEU A 2 -14.47 -16.78 9.67
N GLN A 3 -14.43 -15.50 9.30
CA GLN A 3 -14.35 -14.38 10.24
C GLN A 3 -15.55 -14.34 11.20
N GLU A 4 -16.77 -14.58 10.70
CA GLU A 4 -17.99 -14.63 11.53
C GLU A 4 -17.96 -15.81 12.51
N ARG A 5 -17.33 -16.93 12.14
CA ARG A 5 -17.24 -18.12 12.98
C ARG A 5 -16.14 -18.06 14.03
N LEU A 6 -14.99 -17.48 13.66
CA LEU A 6 -13.79 -17.46 14.48
C LEU A 6 -13.62 -16.16 15.28
N GLY A 7 -14.37 -15.11 14.92
CA GLY A 7 -14.32 -13.80 15.55
C GLY A 7 -13.52 -12.78 14.76
N TYR A 8 -13.94 -11.53 14.83
CA TYR A 8 -13.28 -10.36 14.26
C TYR A 8 -11.94 -10.06 14.94
N ALA A 9 -11.83 -10.24 16.27
CA ALA A 9 -10.56 -10.01 16.96
C ALA A 9 -9.44 -10.95 16.46
N SER A 10 -9.76 -12.21 16.15
CA SER A 10 -8.80 -13.17 15.59
C SER A 10 -8.34 -12.82 14.17
N PHE A 11 -9.13 -12.06 13.42
CA PHE A 11 -8.82 -11.59 12.07
C PHE A 11 -8.40 -10.12 12.04
N PHE A 12 -8.26 -9.48 13.21
CA PHE A 12 -7.89 -8.08 13.27
C PHE A 12 -6.42 -7.91 12.87
N PRO A 13 -6.10 -7.00 11.93
CA PRO A 13 -4.73 -6.80 11.47
C PRO A 13 -3.92 -5.95 12.46
N PHE A 14 -3.58 -6.52 13.63
CA PHE A 14 -2.94 -5.76 14.71
C PHE A 14 -1.63 -5.07 14.33
N MET A 15 -0.80 -5.75 13.53
CA MET A 15 0.50 -5.21 13.11
C MET A 15 0.33 -4.13 12.06
N GLN A 16 -0.54 -4.36 11.07
CA GLN A 16 -0.70 -3.47 9.91
C GLN A 16 -2.18 -3.16 9.68
N PRO A 17 -2.83 -2.37 10.55
CA PRO A 17 -4.21 -1.95 10.38
C PRO A 17 -4.37 -0.87 9.31
N GLU A 18 -3.29 -0.33 8.77
CA GLU A 18 -3.32 0.53 7.59
C GLU A 18 -4.05 -0.18 6.43
N ASN A 19 -4.89 0.53 5.70
CA ASN A 19 -5.77 0.01 4.63
C ASN A 19 -6.95 -0.87 5.11
N PHE A 20 -7.13 -1.05 6.43
CA PHE A 20 -8.31 -1.73 6.97
C PHE A 20 -9.54 -0.82 6.87
N LYS A 21 -10.34 -1.02 5.83
CA LYS A 21 -11.71 -0.51 5.76
C LYS A 21 -12.59 -1.36 6.66
N PHE A 22 -13.16 -0.76 7.70
CA PHE A 22 -13.94 -1.48 8.68
C PHE A 22 -15.41 -1.07 8.64
N SER A 23 -16.26 -2.05 8.95
CA SER A 23 -17.68 -1.88 9.21
C SER A 23 -18.06 -2.81 10.33
N LEU A 24 -18.05 -2.28 11.55
CA LEU A 24 -18.17 -3.05 12.79
C LEU A 24 -19.57 -2.85 13.38
N ASP A 25 -20.34 -3.94 13.46
CA ASP A 25 -21.62 -3.98 14.13
C ASP A 25 -21.41 -4.05 15.64
N LEU A 26 -21.70 -2.92 16.29
CA LEU A 26 -21.52 -2.72 17.71
C LEU A 26 -22.52 -3.51 18.56
N ALA A 27 -23.50 -4.23 17.98
CA ALA A 27 -24.31 -5.19 18.72
C ALA A 27 -23.45 -6.36 19.25
N TYR A 28 -22.41 -6.73 18.52
CA TYR A 28 -21.53 -7.85 18.86
C TYR A 28 -20.34 -7.38 19.71
N SER A 29 -20.14 -8.04 20.86
CA SER A 29 -19.08 -7.67 21.80
C SER A 29 -17.66 -7.76 21.22
N ASP A 30 -17.44 -8.72 20.34
CA ASP A 30 -16.16 -8.94 19.67
C ASP A 30 -15.85 -7.82 18.64
N GLN A 31 -16.85 -7.36 17.90
CA GLN A 31 -16.69 -6.21 16.99
C GLN A 31 -16.51 -4.89 17.76
N ARG A 32 -17.18 -4.72 18.91
CA ARG A 32 -16.89 -3.59 19.83
C ARG A 32 -15.44 -3.61 20.32
N LEU A 33 -14.85 -4.79 20.54
CA LEU A 33 -13.44 -4.91 20.92
C LEU A 33 -12.54 -4.40 19.80
N CYS A 34 -12.76 -4.82 18.55
CA CYS A 34 -12.03 -4.29 17.39
C CYS A 34 -12.18 -2.77 17.26
N ALA A 35 -13.39 -2.23 17.46
CA ALA A 35 -13.62 -0.79 17.44
C ALA A 35 -12.83 -0.07 18.54
N SER A 36 -12.80 -0.62 19.76
CA SER A 36 -12.01 -0.07 20.85
C SER A 36 -10.51 -0.08 20.60
N ILE A 37 -10.00 -1.13 19.94
CA ILE A 37 -8.61 -1.25 19.52
C ILE A 37 -8.26 -0.15 18.50
N LEU A 38 -9.10 0.06 17.47
CA LEU A 38 -8.91 1.12 16.47
C LEU A 38 -8.87 2.52 17.10
N VAL A 39 -9.79 2.80 18.04
CA VAL A 39 -9.81 4.10 18.74
C VAL A 39 -8.59 4.25 19.65
N ALA A 40 -8.18 3.19 20.36
CA ALA A 40 -6.98 3.22 21.20
C ALA A 40 -5.72 3.47 20.37
N LEU A 41 -5.60 2.84 19.19
CA LEU A 41 -4.50 3.09 18.25
C LEU A 41 -4.52 4.55 17.77
N ALA A 42 -5.66 5.06 17.30
CA ALA A 42 -5.76 6.45 16.86
C ALA A 42 -5.38 7.46 17.96
N LEU A 43 -5.75 7.21 19.23
CA LEU A 43 -5.37 8.10 20.32
C LEU A 43 -3.87 8.10 20.66
N LYS A 44 -3.14 7.03 20.30
CA LYS A 44 -1.72 6.85 20.62
C LYS A 44 -0.78 7.08 19.44
N GLU A 45 -1.27 6.88 18.23
CA GLU A 45 -0.58 7.14 16.96
C GLU A 45 -0.89 8.57 16.52
N LYS A 46 -2.02 8.80 15.84
CA LYS A 46 -2.56 10.14 15.56
C LYS A 46 -4.10 10.12 15.55
N PRO A 47 -4.80 11.07 16.19
CA PRO A 47 -6.27 11.06 16.26
C PRO A 47 -6.99 11.06 14.91
N HIS A 48 -6.36 11.58 13.85
CA HIS A 48 -6.91 11.65 12.50
C HIS A 48 -6.70 10.36 11.67
N ASN A 49 -6.09 9.33 12.27
CA ASN A 49 -5.87 8.02 11.63
C ASN A 49 -7.17 7.28 11.30
N ILE A 50 -8.31 7.62 11.93
CA ILE A 50 -9.62 7.12 11.52
C ILE A 50 -10.22 8.11 10.51
N ARG A 51 -10.20 7.73 9.23
CA ARG A 51 -10.74 8.51 8.11
C ARG A 51 -12.18 8.15 7.83
N GLU A 52 -12.95 9.16 7.44
CA GLU A 52 -14.36 9.06 7.07
C GLU A 52 -15.20 8.25 8.08
N PRO A 53 -15.10 8.55 9.40
CA PRO A 53 -15.86 7.82 10.39
C PRO A 53 -17.37 8.06 10.18
N GLU A 54 -18.15 6.99 10.22
CA GLU A 54 -19.61 7.04 10.19
C GLU A 54 -20.15 6.08 11.25
N TRP A 55 -21.03 6.55 12.12
CA TRP A 55 -21.83 5.70 13.00
C TRP A 55 -23.27 5.67 12.51
N ILE A 56 -23.71 4.50 12.07
CA ILE A 56 -25.09 4.25 11.68
C ILE A 56 -25.82 3.71 12.91
N HIS A 57 -26.74 4.50 13.47
CA HIS A 57 -27.57 4.10 14.60
C HIS A 57 -28.46 2.90 14.23
N ALA A 58 -28.97 2.19 15.24
CA ALA A 58 -29.89 1.06 15.03
C ALA A 58 -31.16 1.41 14.25
N ASP A 59 -31.60 2.69 14.27
CA ASP A 59 -32.74 3.19 13.51
C ASP A 59 -32.39 3.60 12.06
N GLY A 60 -31.13 3.45 11.66
CA GLY A 60 -30.61 3.81 10.34
C GLY A 60 -30.15 5.26 10.20
N THR A 61 -30.28 6.09 11.24
CA THR A 61 -29.74 7.46 11.27
C THR A 61 -28.21 7.41 11.11
N LYS A 62 -27.66 8.30 10.29
CA LYS A 62 -26.23 8.38 10.02
C LYS A 62 -25.60 9.56 10.76
N ASP A 63 -24.68 9.28 11.67
CA ASP A 63 -23.82 10.26 12.31
C ASP A 63 -22.43 10.23 11.66
N PRO A 64 -22.04 11.27 10.90
CA PRO A 64 -20.72 11.37 10.28
C PRO A 64 -19.60 11.72 11.26
N LEU A 65 -19.88 11.82 12.57
CA LEU A 65 -18.90 12.05 13.62
C LEU A 65 -17.98 13.25 13.31
N THR A 66 -18.56 14.36 12.86
CA THR A 66 -17.82 15.56 12.38
C THR A 66 -16.97 16.22 13.46
N LEU A 67 -17.26 15.98 14.73
CA LEU A 67 -16.46 16.42 15.87
C LEU A 67 -15.34 15.44 16.24
N GLY A 68 -15.16 14.38 15.45
CA GLY A 68 -14.25 13.28 15.69
C GLY A 68 -14.90 12.10 16.43
N VAL A 69 -14.22 10.95 16.39
CA VAL A 69 -14.64 9.75 17.11
C VAL A 69 -14.51 9.98 18.63
N PRO A 70 -15.52 9.65 19.45
CA PRO A 70 -15.44 9.86 20.89
C PRO A 70 -14.26 9.11 21.51
N ARG A 71 -13.36 9.84 22.19
CA ARG A 71 -12.16 9.26 22.79
C ARG A 71 -12.47 8.13 23.77
N SER A 72 -13.60 8.22 24.49
CA SER A 72 -14.02 7.19 25.43
C SER A 72 -14.25 5.82 24.77
N TRP A 73 -14.45 5.75 23.45
CA TRP A 73 -14.62 4.48 22.74
C TRP A 73 -13.35 3.61 22.73
N GLU A 74 -12.19 4.11 23.19
CA GLU A 74 -11.02 3.25 23.49
C GLU A 74 -11.32 2.22 24.60
N HIS A 75 -12.35 2.47 25.40
CA HIS A 75 -12.82 1.54 26.42
C HIS A 75 -14.04 0.78 25.92
N HIS A 76 -13.92 -0.54 25.79
CA HIS A 76 -14.99 -1.46 25.32
C HIS A 76 -16.38 -1.18 25.92
N GLN A 77 -16.44 -0.86 27.22
CA GLN A 77 -17.68 -0.62 27.97
C GLN A 77 -18.36 0.73 27.66
N LYS A 78 -17.66 1.64 26.98
CA LYS A 78 -18.13 2.98 26.64
C LYS A 78 -18.59 3.09 25.19
N LEU A 79 -18.39 2.04 24.39
CA LEU A 79 -18.98 1.97 23.06
C LEU A 79 -20.50 1.82 23.15
N PRO A 80 -21.25 2.37 22.18
CA PRO A 80 -22.66 2.09 22.02
C PRO A 80 -22.94 0.56 21.97
N PRO A 81 -24.07 0.09 22.51
CA PRO A 81 -24.41 -1.32 22.49
C PRO A 81 -24.99 -1.78 21.15
N ASP A 82 -25.21 -0.88 20.19
CA ASP A 82 -25.81 -1.12 18.89
C ASP A 82 -25.33 -0.13 17.83
N GLY A 83 -25.76 -0.36 16.59
CA GLY A 83 -25.39 0.42 15.41
C GLY A 83 -24.10 -0.09 14.77
N VAL A 84 -23.75 0.50 13.63
CA VAL A 84 -22.59 0.10 12.82
C VAL A 84 -21.60 1.25 12.77
N PHE A 85 -20.38 1.03 13.27
CA PHE A 85 -19.28 1.98 13.17
C PHE A 85 -18.40 1.63 11.97
N LYS A 86 -18.24 2.59 11.06
CA LYS A 86 -17.50 2.44 9.80
C LYS A 86 -16.39 3.48 9.70
N GLY A 87 -15.38 3.16 8.92
CA GLY A 87 -14.30 4.07 8.58
C GLY A 87 -13.14 3.34 7.91
N THR A 88 -12.06 4.08 7.67
CA THR A 88 -10.79 3.53 7.20
C THR A 88 -9.71 3.89 8.20
N TYR A 89 -8.90 2.93 8.61
CA TYR A 89 -7.70 3.21 9.41
C TYR A 89 -6.50 3.46 8.48
N VAL A 90 -5.81 4.58 8.72
CA VAL A 90 -4.55 4.94 8.07
C VAL A 90 -3.53 5.29 9.14
N CYS A 91 -2.24 5.16 8.86
CA CYS A 91 -1.19 5.63 9.76
C CYS A 91 0.08 5.89 8.96
N ALA A 92 0.69 7.06 9.19
CA ALA A 92 2.02 7.33 8.66
C ALA A 92 3.04 6.38 9.29
N PRO A 93 4.11 5.99 8.57
CA PRO A 93 5.17 5.15 9.10
C PRO A 93 5.79 5.66 10.41
N GLU A 94 5.99 6.98 10.56
CA GLU A 94 6.59 7.60 11.74
C GLU A 94 5.70 7.58 12.99
N ASP A 95 4.38 7.48 12.79
CA ASP A 95 3.40 7.53 13.88
C ASP A 95 3.12 6.15 14.49
N ARG A 96 3.54 5.09 13.80
CA ARG A 96 3.32 3.70 14.22
C ARG A 96 3.85 3.48 15.62
N LYS A 97 3.04 2.83 16.45
CA LYS A 97 3.45 2.37 17.79
C LYS A 97 3.56 0.86 17.79
N PHE A 98 4.67 0.32 17.27
CA PHE A 98 4.90 -1.12 17.17
C PHE A 98 4.67 -1.85 18.51
N GLU A 99 5.25 -1.36 19.61
CA GLU A 99 5.07 -1.98 20.93
C GLU A 99 3.62 -1.99 21.41
N LEU A 100 2.86 -0.93 21.11
CA LEU A 100 1.42 -0.90 21.40
C LEU A 100 0.66 -1.92 20.56
N ARG A 101 0.92 -1.97 19.25
CA ARG A 101 0.31 -2.94 18.32
C ARG A 101 0.59 -4.37 18.76
N LYS A 102 1.83 -4.64 19.19
CA LYS A 102 2.26 -5.92 19.75
C LYS A 102 1.50 -6.26 21.02
N GLN A 103 1.46 -5.35 21.98
CA GLN A 103 0.70 -5.53 23.21
C GLN A 103 -0.77 -5.86 22.93
N LEU A 104 -1.40 -5.16 21.99
CA LEU A 104 -2.80 -5.38 21.59
C LEU A 104 -3.00 -6.75 20.93
N ALA A 105 -2.09 -7.17 20.05
CA ALA A 105 -2.11 -8.48 19.41
C ALA A 105 -2.02 -9.63 20.41
N GLU A 106 -1.13 -9.50 21.41
CA GLU A 106 -0.94 -10.52 22.45
C GLU A 106 -2.12 -10.53 23.44
N THR A 107 -2.66 -9.36 23.80
CA THR A 107 -3.74 -9.23 24.78
C THR A 107 -5.09 -9.68 24.23
N TYR A 108 -5.41 -9.30 23.00
CA TYR A 108 -6.76 -9.47 22.42
C TYR A 108 -6.82 -10.48 21.28
N GLY A 109 -5.74 -10.62 20.51
CA GLY A 109 -5.63 -11.62 19.45
C GLY A 109 -5.03 -12.95 19.92
N PHE A 110 -4.49 -13.00 21.15
CA PHE A 110 -3.75 -14.15 21.70
C PHE A 110 -2.58 -14.61 20.80
N PHE A 111 -2.04 -13.70 19.99
CA PHE A 111 -0.87 -13.97 19.18
C PHE A 111 0.39 -14.03 20.06
N ARG A 112 1.43 -14.72 19.57
CA ARG A 112 2.78 -14.62 20.14
C ARG A 112 3.65 -13.85 19.16
N VAL A 113 3.96 -12.60 19.47
CA VAL A 113 4.71 -11.72 18.56
C VAL A 113 6.19 -11.72 18.95
N ALA A 114 6.95 -12.65 18.40
CA ALA A 114 8.38 -12.81 18.68
C ALA A 114 9.29 -11.91 17.81
N VAL A 115 8.75 -11.31 16.76
CA VAL A 115 9.48 -10.47 15.80
C VAL A 115 9.85 -9.10 16.39
N GLN A 116 10.95 -8.52 15.92
CA GLN A 116 11.37 -7.14 16.16
C GLN A 116 10.79 -6.21 15.09
N GLU A 117 10.68 -4.92 15.40
CA GLU A 117 10.08 -3.92 14.49
C GLU A 117 10.77 -3.83 13.11
N ASN A 118 12.10 -3.96 13.09
CA ASN A 118 12.91 -3.93 11.87
C ASN A 118 12.79 -5.22 11.03
N GLU A 119 12.25 -6.29 11.60
CA GLU A 119 11.93 -7.53 10.89
C GLU A 119 10.52 -7.50 10.30
N VAL A 120 9.68 -6.56 10.76
CA VAL A 120 8.34 -6.38 10.20
C VAL A 120 8.48 -5.83 8.80
N GLN A 121 7.98 -6.64 7.87
CA GLN A 121 7.72 -6.25 6.52
C GLN A 121 6.48 -5.37 6.50
N TRP A 122 6.69 -4.05 6.56
CA TRP A 122 5.63 -3.04 6.53
C TRP A 122 5.05 -2.90 5.11
N TRP A 123 4.47 -3.99 4.61
CA TRP A 123 3.94 -4.08 3.26
C TRP A 123 2.60 -3.37 3.12
N THR A 124 2.43 -2.75 1.95
CA THR A 124 1.13 -2.51 1.34
C THR A 124 1.17 -3.35 0.07
N GLY A 125 0.29 -4.34 -0.09
CA GLY A 125 0.34 -5.18 -1.28
C GLY A 125 0.17 -4.29 -2.51
N LEU A 126 0.98 -4.46 -3.56
CA LEU A 126 0.96 -3.54 -4.73
C LEU A 126 -0.39 -3.46 -5.46
N THR A 127 -1.32 -4.35 -5.14
CA THR A 127 -2.71 -4.32 -5.62
C THR A 127 -3.62 -3.37 -4.84
N GLU A 128 -3.18 -2.85 -3.70
CA GLU A 128 -3.95 -1.97 -2.81
C GLU A 128 -3.81 -0.47 -3.14
N PRO A 129 -2.63 0.06 -3.49
CA PRO A 129 -2.47 1.47 -3.83
C PRO A 129 -3.31 1.85 -5.06
N PRO A 130 -3.86 3.08 -5.10
CA PRO A 130 -4.45 3.63 -6.30
C PRO A 130 -3.47 3.62 -7.48
N SER A 131 -3.98 3.49 -8.71
CA SER A 131 -3.16 3.53 -9.94
C SER A 131 -2.29 4.78 -10.03
N ASP A 132 -2.80 5.92 -9.59
CA ASP A 132 -2.03 7.18 -9.56
C ASP A 132 -0.75 7.10 -8.71
N VAL A 133 -0.75 6.26 -7.66
CA VAL A 133 0.43 6.02 -6.81
C VAL A 133 1.41 5.10 -7.50
N LEU A 134 0.92 4.06 -8.18
CA LEU A 134 1.74 3.14 -8.94
C LEU A 134 2.42 3.84 -10.12
N ASP A 135 1.70 4.67 -10.87
CA ASP A 135 2.25 5.46 -11.98
C ASP A 135 3.37 6.41 -11.52
N PHE A 136 3.21 7.01 -10.34
CA PHE A 136 4.26 7.85 -9.77
C PHE A 136 5.47 7.03 -9.32
N LEU A 137 5.23 5.89 -8.67
CA LEU A 137 6.28 5.00 -8.21
C LEU A 137 7.10 4.45 -9.39
N GLU A 138 6.44 4.00 -10.45
CA GLU A 138 7.05 3.53 -11.70
C GLU A 138 7.94 4.62 -12.31
N PHE A 139 7.43 5.85 -12.37
CA PHE A 139 8.21 7.01 -12.80
C PHE A 139 9.45 7.27 -11.92
N LEU A 140 9.33 7.13 -10.59
CA LEU A 140 10.45 7.32 -9.69
C LEU A 140 11.50 6.22 -9.88
N ILE A 141 11.08 4.96 -10.01
CA ILE A 141 11.96 3.81 -10.17
C ILE A 141 12.81 3.90 -11.44
N SER A 142 12.26 4.45 -12.52
CA SER A 142 13.00 4.63 -13.78
C SER A 142 13.99 5.80 -13.77
N ARG A 143 13.89 6.75 -12.81
CA ARG A 143 14.65 8.01 -12.85
C ARG A 143 15.54 8.32 -11.65
N VAL A 144 15.19 7.82 -10.46
CA VAL A 144 15.96 8.06 -9.24
C VAL A 144 16.47 6.75 -8.64
N ASN A 145 17.49 6.82 -7.78
CA ASN A 145 17.98 5.63 -7.08
C ASN A 145 17.18 5.36 -5.80
N HIS A 146 16.71 6.42 -5.15
CA HIS A 146 15.91 6.35 -3.93
C HIS A 146 14.77 7.37 -3.98
N VAL A 147 13.59 7.00 -3.46
CA VAL A 147 12.43 7.91 -3.37
C VAL A 147 12.75 9.21 -2.63
N ASN A 148 13.69 9.16 -1.68
CA ASN A 148 14.12 10.34 -0.91
C ASN A 148 14.87 11.37 -1.77
N ASP A 149 15.43 10.97 -2.91
CA ASP A 149 16.05 11.91 -3.84
C ASP A 149 14.98 12.77 -4.52
N ALA A 150 13.83 12.16 -4.87
CA ALA A 150 12.69 12.89 -5.38
C ALA A 150 12.08 13.83 -4.33
N PHE A 151 12.01 13.41 -3.06
CA PHE A 151 11.57 14.28 -1.97
C PHE A 151 12.41 15.57 -1.91
N LYS A 152 13.74 15.44 -1.91
CA LYS A 152 14.65 16.60 -1.85
C LYS A 152 14.52 17.54 -3.05
N VAL A 153 14.26 16.98 -4.24
CA VAL A 153 14.03 17.79 -5.44
C VAL A 153 12.74 18.59 -5.30
N ILE A 154 11.67 17.96 -4.79
CA ILE A 154 10.36 18.61 -4.64
C ILE A 154 10.36 19.64 -3.50
N ASP A 155 11.02 19.34 -2.38
CA ASP A 155 11.19 20.26 -1.22
C ASP A 155 12.11 21.45 -1.56
N GLY A 156 13.06 21.25 -2.47
CA GLY A 156 13.93 22.30 -2.99
C GLY A 156 15.09 22.70 -2.07
N VAL A 157 15.89 23.69 -2.50
CA VAL A 157 17.15 24.08 -1.83
C VAL A 157 16.93 24.74 -0.46
N ASP A 158 15.80 25.43 -0.29
CA ASP A 158 15.37 26.06 0.97
C ASP A 158 14.21 25.27 1.64
N GLY A 159 14.13 23.98 1.33
CA GLY A 159 13.08 23.09 1.81
C GLY A 159 12.96 23.07 3.32
N ASN A 160 11.71 23.02 3.79
CA ASN A 160 11.41 23.00 5.22
C ASN A 160 11.24 21.57 5.77
N GLY A 161 11.44 20.55 4.92
CA GLY A 161 11.26 19.15 5.26
C GLY A 161 9.80 18.66 5.18
N GLU A 162 8.91 19.47 4.60
CA GLU A 162 7.50 19.16 4.36
C GLU A 162 7.09 19.61 2.95
N ILE A 163 6.42 18.74 2.20
CA ILE A 163 5.97 19.06 0.85
C ILE A 163 4.50 19.46 0.88
N THR A 164 4.18 20.71 0.61
CA THR A 164 2.78 21.16 0.40
C THR A 164 2.24 20.67 -0.94
N LEU A 165 0.90 20.65 -1.10
CA LEU A 165 0.29 20.29 -2.40
C LEU A 165 0.80 21.15 -3.56
N ARG A 166 1.09 22.43 -3.30
CA ARG A 166 1.62 23.34 -4.32
C ARG A 166 3.06 22.98 -4.71
N GLU A 167 3.94 22.72 -3.74
CA GLU A 167 5.30 22.26 -4.00
C GLU A 167 5.27 20.91 -4.73
N PHE A 168 4.35 20.01 -4.37
CA PHE A 168 4.18 18.74 -5.08
C PHE A 168 3.77 18.93 -6.55
N GLU A 169 2.80 19.80 -6.84
CA GLU A 169 2.39 20.13 -8.22
C GLU A 169 3.53 20.78 -9.04
N GLU A 170 4.34 21.63 -8.42
CA GLU A 170 5.51 22.26 -9.05
C GLU A 170 6.64 21.24 -9.26
N GLY A 171 6.91 20.40 -8.26
CA GLY A 171 7.94 19.37 -8.27
C GLY A 171 7.67 18.24 -9.29
N ILE A 172 6.42 17.83 -9.49
CA ILE A 172 6.06 16.88 -10.57
C ILE A 172 6.47 17.42 -11.96
N LYS A 173 6.34 18.74 -12.18
CA LYS A 173 6.75 19.38 -13.43
C LYS A 173 8.27 19.48 -13.53
N GLU A 174 8.95 19.78 -12.42
CA GLU A 174 10.41 19.84 -12.36
C GLU A 174 11.06 18.48 -12.61
N LEU A 175 10.48 17.42 -12.04
CA LEU A 175 10.85 16.03 -12.31
C LEU A 175 10.55 15.64 -13.77
N LYS A 176 9.76 16.43 -14.51
CA LYS A 176 9.28 16.14 -15.87
C LYS A 176 8.52 14.82 -15.92
N CYS A 177 7.66 14.58 -14.93
CA CYS A 177 6.73 13.45 -14.94
C CYS A 177 5.55 13.76 -15.85
N ASN A 178 5.40 12.96 -16.91
CA ASN A 178 4.34 13.14 -17.91
C ASN A 178 3.15 12.20 -17.69
N LYS A 179 3.25 11.22 -16.78
CA LYS A 179 2.22 10.18 -16.52
C LYS A 179 0.86 10.78 -16.12
N PHE A 180 0.85 11.97 -15.52
CA PHE A 180 -0.38 12.67 -15.11
C PHE A 180 -0.96 13.62 -16.15
N LYS A 181 -0.28 13.86 -17.29
CA LYS A 181 -0.72 14.84 -18.28
C LYS A 181 -2.08 14.48 -18.85
N GLY A 182 -3.02 15.42 -18.81
CA GLY A 182 -4.35 15.22 -19.37
C GLY A 182 -5.39 16.15 -18.78
N LYS A 183 -6.66 15.89 -19.10
CA LYS A 183 -7.80 16.67 -18.59
C LYS A 183 -7.95 16.55 -17.06
N ASP A 184 -7.54 15.41 -16.51
CA ASP A 184 -7.70 15.09 -15.08
C ASP A 184 -6.39 15.23 -14.28
N GLU A 185 -5.35 15.86 -14.84
CA GLU A 185 -4.01 15.99 -14.23
C GLU A 185 -4.07 16.45 -12.75
N LYS A 186 -4.77 17.55 -12.48
CA LYS A 186 -4.90 18.09 -11.12
C LYS A 186 -5.62 17.14 -10.16
N LEU A 187 -6.62 16.41 -10.66
CA LEU A 187 -7.38 15.47 -9.83
C LEU A 187 -6.50 14.28 -9.45
N ARG A 188 -5.75 13.73 -10.40
CA ARG A 188 -4.83 12.59 -10.19
C ARG A 188 -3.70 12.95 -9.23
N ILE A 189 -3.06 14.11 -9.45
CA ILE A 189 -2.02 14.62 -8.53
C ILE A 189 -2.60 14.84 -7.13
N GLY A 190 -3.81 15.41 -7.03
CA GLY A 190 -4.47 15.60 -5.73
C GLY A 190 -4.83 14.29 -5.02
N ASN A 191 -5.19 13.24 -5.75
CA ASN A 191 -5.44 11.91 -5.18
C ASN A 191 -4.15 11.26 -4.69
N LEU A 192 -3.08 11.35 -5.47
CA LEU A 192 -1.74 10.92 -5.07
C LEU A 192 -1.27 11.64 -3.80
N PHE A 193 -1.38 12.97 -3.77
CA PHE A 193 -0.99 13.76 -2.59
C PHE A 193 -1.76 13.34 -1.35
N ARG A 194 -3.09 13.15 -1.46
CA ARG A 194 -3.92 12.69 -0.33
C ARG A 194 -3.53 11.30 0.17
N TYR A 195 -3.05 10.43 -0.72
CA TYR A 195 -2.53 9.12 -0.32
C TYR A 195 -1.22 9.24 0.46
N LEU A 196 -0.36 10.18 0.06
CA LEU A 196 0.91 10.46 0.73
C LEU A 196 0.77 11.28 2.02
N ASP A 197 -0.38 11.92 2.26
CA ASP A 197 -0.72 12.69 3.47
C ASP A 197 -1.75 11.93 4.35
N PRO A 198 -1.36 10.79 4.96
CA PRO A 198 -2.25 10.03 5.83
C PRO A 198 -2.63 10.79 7.10
N GLY A 199 -1.87 11.79 7.56
CA GLY A 199 -2.23 12.63 8.71
C GLY A 199 -3.27 13.71 8.37
N GLY A 200 -3.30 14.19 7.13
CA GLY A 200 -4.28 15.16 6.62
C GLY A 200 -3.96 16.60 6.98
N GLU A 201 -2.71 16.89 7.34
CA GLU A 201 -2.20 18.23 7.63
C GLU A 201 -2.14 19.13 6.39
N GLY A 202 -2.23 18.56 5.18
CA GLY A 202 -2.11 19.32 3.93
C GLY A 202 -0.66 19.57 3.52
N SER A 203 0.29 18.94 4.21
CA SER A 203 1.69 18.79 3.83
C SER A 203 2.09 17.32 3.97
N VAL A 204 3.13 16.89 3.24
CA VAL A 204 3.68 15.53 3.32
C VAL A 204 5.04 15.61 3.97
N SER A 205 5.18 15.02 5.15
CA SER A 205 6.44 14.93 5.87
C SER A 205 7.40 13.93 5.19
N LEU A 206 8.71 14.00 5.48
CA LEU A 206 9.66 12.97 5.04
C LEU A 206 9.33 11.56 5.59
N GLY A 207 8.70 11.51 6.77
CA GLY A 207 8.23 10.26 7.36
C GLY A 207 7.05 9.68 6.58
N GLU A 208 6.06 10.51 6.25
CA GLU A 208 4.91 10.11 5.44
C GLU A 208 5.35 9.66 4.04
N TRP A 209 6.35 10.33 3.48
CA TRP A 209 6.99 9.94 2.23
C TRP A 209 7.59 8.52 2.26
N GLN A 210 7.91 7.96 3.43
CA GLN A 210 8.40 6.58 3.54
C GLN A 210 7.36 5.54 3.09
N ILE A 211 6.09 5.91 2.90
CA ILE A 211 5.11 5.05 2.22
C ILE A 211 5.61 4.67 0.82
N LEU A 212 6.22 5.60 0.07
CA LEU A 212 6.79 5.30 -1.24
C LEU A 212 8.02 4.38 -1.14
N ASP A 213 8.82 4.50 -0.08
CA ASP A 213 9.96 3.59 0.15
C ASP A 213 9.48 2.16 0.46
N GLN A 214 8.39 2.03 1.22
CA GLN A 214 7.74 0.73 1.48
C GLN A 214 7.20 0.10 0.20
N LEU A 215 6.51 0.88 -0.63
CA LEU A 215 6.03 0.42 -1.93
C LEU A 215 7.17 0.04 -2.88
N TRP A 216 8.27 0.80 -2.87
CA TRP A 216 9.46 0.46 -3.65
C TRP A 216 10.07 -0.88 -3.20
N LYS A 217 10.15 -1.14 -1.89
CA LYS A 217 10.64 -2.42 -1.38
C LYS A 217 9.75 -3.59 -1.79
N GLU A 218 8.44 -3.40 -1.72
CA GLU A 218 7.47 -4.40 -2.19
C GLU A 218 7.60 -4.65 -3.70
N PHE A 219 7.84 -3.59 -4.47
CA PHE A 219 8.19 -3.67 -5.89
C PHE A 219 9.42 -4.57 -6.11
N ASP A 220 10.50 -4.33 -5.37
CA ASP A 220 11.76 -5.07 -5.52
C ASP A 220 11.56 -6.54 -5.18
N LEU A 221 10.76 -6.82 -4.14
CA LEU A 221 10.39 -8.17 -3.75
C LEU A 221 9.52 -8.86 -4.82
N SER A 222 8.48 -8.20 -5.32
CA SER A 222 7.57 -8.75 -6.32
C SER A 222 8.31 -9.18 -7.59
N ILE A 223 9.26 -8.36 -8.05
CA ILE A 223 10.09 -8.72 -9.21
C ILE A 223 11.01 -9.90 -8.88
N ARG A 224 11.64 -9.94 -7.70
CA ARG A 224 12.47 -11.09 -7.30
C ARG A 224 11.68 -12.38 -7.23
N GLU A 225 10.47 -12.34 -6.67
CA GLU A 225 9.57 -13.49 -6.62
C GLU A 225 9.14 -13.93 -8.01
N PHE A 226 8.83 -12.97 -8.90
CA PHE A 226 8.53 -13.27 -10.30
C PHE A 226 9.73 -13.93 -10.99
N VAL A 227 10.94 -13.39 -10.86
CA VAL A 227 12.15 -14.01 -11.45
C VAL A 227 12.39 -15.40 -10.88
N TYR A 228 12.26 -15.57 -9.58
CA TYR A 228 12.41 -16.88 -8.94
C TYR A 228 11.38 -17.88 -9.47
N PHE A 229 10.11 -17.46 -9.61
CA PHE A 229 9.07 -18.26 -10.22
C PHE A 229 9.42 -18.66 -11.66
N MET A 230 9.89 -17.71 -12.48
CA MET A 230 10.29 -17.96 -13.87
C MET A 230 11.45 -18.95 -13.97
N GLN A 231 12.43 -18.85 -13.07
CA GLN A 231 13.56 -19.78 -12.98
C GLN A 231 13.12 -21.20 -12.61
N LEU A 232 12.06 -21.34 -11.81
CA LEU A 232 11.54 -22.64 -11.40
C LEU A 232 10.63 -23.29 -12.45
N VAL A 233 9.77 -22.50 -13.10
CA VAL A 233 8.69 -23.02 -13.97
C VAL A 233 9.12 -23.12 -15.42
N CYS A 234 9.95 -22.18 -15.90
CA CYS A 234 10.35 -22.10 -17.29
C CYS A 234 11.79 -22.58 -17.51
N SER A 235 12.77 -21.74 -17.17
CA SER A 235 14.20 -21.98 -17.40
C SER A 235 15.04 -21.00 -16.58
N GLU A 236 16.29 -21.36 -16.30
CA GLU A 236 17.29 -20.41 -15.81
C GLU A 236 17.61 -19.31 -16.85
N ASP A 237 17.39 -19.58 -18.14
CA ASP A 237 17.56 -18.62 -19.23
C ASP A 237 16.25 -17.85 -19.49
N LEU A 238 16.23 -16.57 -19.12
CA LEU A 238 15.05 -15.72 -19.28
C LEU A 238 14.68 -15.47 -20.74
N VAL A 239 15.63 -15.56 -21.66
CA VAL A 239 15.35 -15.44 -23.10
C VAL A 239 14.46 -16.59 -23.57
N GLU A 240 14.68 -17.79 -23.04
CA GLU A 240 13.84 -18.94 -23.36
C GLU A 240 12.46 -18.82 -22.74
N CYS A 241 12.38 -18.25 -21.51
CA CYS A 241 11.10 -17.95 -20.89
C CYS A 241 10.29 -16.95 -21.70
N PHE A 242 10.92 -15.87 -22.19
CA PHE A 242 10.26 -14.87 -23.04
C PHE A 242 9.65 -15.51 -24.29
N LYS A 243 10.41 -16.36 -25.00
CA LYS A 243 9.91 -17.06 -26.20
C LYS A 243 8.74 -17.99 -25.92
N GLN A 244 8.66 -18.56 -24.72
CA GLN A 244 7.51 -19.38 -24.33
C GLN A 244 6.26 -18.54 -24.08
N MET A 245 6.43 -17.28 -23.65
CA MET A 245 5.35 -16.33 -23.43
C MET A 245 4.91 -15.64 -24.74
N ASP A 246 5.86 -15.38 -25.64
CA ASP A 246 5.67 -14.75 -26.96
C ASP A 246 5.10 -15.76 -27.95
N ALA A 247 3.82 -16.13 -27.74
CA ALA A 247 3.15 -17.19 -28.47
C ALA A 247 2.91 -16.85 -29.95
N ASP A 248 2.78 -15.57 -30.29
CA ASP A 248 2.57 -15.11 -31.67
C ASP A 248 3.90 -14.83 -32.40
N GLY A 249 5.01 -14.73 -31.66
CA GLY A 249 6.35 -14.48 -32.19
C GLY A 249 6.54 -13.05 -32.64
N GLY A 250 5.77 -12.11 -32.10
CA GLY A 250 5.81 -10.68 -32.41
C GLY A 250 7.09 -10.00 -31.89
N GLY A 251 7.79 -10.61 -30.93
CA GLY A 251 8.98 -10.06 -30.30
C GLY A 251 8.69 -9.05 -29.18
N GLU A 252 7.41 -8.85 -28.84
CA GLU A 252 6.90 -7.98 -27.78
C GLU A 252 5.73 -8.70 -27.10
N LEU A 253 5.51 -8.45 -25.81
CA LEU A 253 4.37 -9.00 -25.07
C LEU A 253 3.41 -7.87 -24.71
N SER A 254 2.23 -7.82 -25.30
CA SER A 254 1.16 -6.91 -24.85
C SER A 254 0.73 -7.22 -23.42
N GLU A 255 0.05 -6.27 -22.74
CA GLU A 255 -0.46 -6.51 -21.38
C GLU A 255 -1.37 -7.76 -21.32
N GLU A 256 -2.23 -7.94 -22.32
CA GLU A 256 -3.12 -9.10 -22.38
C GLU A 256 -2.36 -10.42 -22.51
N GLU A 257 -1.35 -10.47 -23.39
CA GLU A 257 -0.51 -11.65 -23.60
C GLU A 257 0.31 -11.98 -22.36
N TRP A 258 0.91 -10.96 -21.74
CA TRP A 258 1.63 -11.10 -20.49
C TRP A 258 0.77 -11.73 -19.39
N VAL A 259 -0.39 -11.13 -19.12
CA VAL A 259 -1.27 -11.57 -18.02
C VAL A 259 -1.77 -12.99 -18.26
N GLU A 260 -2.11 -13.33 -19.50
CA GLU A 260 -2.57 -14.68 -19.84
C GLU A 260 -1.41 -15.70 -19.74
N ALA A 261 -0.22 -15.37 -20.25
CA ALA A 261 0.93 -16.26 -20.23
C ALA A 261 1.37 -16.60 -18.80
N VAL A 262 1.59 -15.59 -17.94
CA VAL A 262 2.02 -15.83 -16.55
C VAL A 262 0.96 -16.59 -15.74
N LYS A 263 -0.33 -16.35 -16.02
CA LYS A 263 -1.43 -17.08 -15.41
C LYS A 263 -1.47 -18.54 -15.84
N GLN A 264 -1.25 -18.84 -17.12
CA GLN A 264 -1.16 -20.22 -17.63
C GLN A 264 0.03 -20.97 -17.02
N MET A 265 1.13 -20.28 -16.74
CA MET A 265 2.28 -20.82 -16.03
C MET A 265 2.01 -21.04 -14.52
N GLY A 266 0.92 -20.49 -13.98
CA GLY A 266 0.53 -20.64 -12.58
C GLY A 266 1.07 -19.55 -11.65
N TYR A 267 1.52 -18.41 -12.18
CA TYR A 267 1.90 -17.27 -11.36
C TYR A 267 0.65 -16.65 -10.72
N PHE A 268 0.68 -16.48 -9.39
CA PHE A 268 -0.42 -15.89 -8.62
C PHE A 268 -0.03 -14.57 -7.95
N GLY A 269 1.16 -14.04 -8.24
CA GLY A 269 1.59 -12.72 -7.78
C GLY A 269 1.04 -11.57 -8.61
N PRO A 270 1.47 -10.32 -8.36
CA PRO A 270 0.89 -9.12 -8.96
C PRO A 270 1.34 -8.91 -10.42
N ALA A 271 0.86 -9.76 -11.34
CA ALA A 271 1.25 -9.79 -12.75
C ALA A 271 1.16 -8.44 -13.48
N LYS A 272 0.05 -7.71 -13.33
CA LYS A 272 -0.15 -6.38 -13.94
C LYS A 272 0.81 -5.34 -13.41
N VAL A 273 1.16 -5.45 -12.13
CA VAL A 273 2.14 -4.54 -11.53
C VAL A 273 3.49 -4.85 -12.13
N VAL A 274 3.94 -6.11 -12.11
CA VAL A 274 5.21 -6.51 -12.76
C VAL A 274 5.25 -6.08 -14.23
N PHE A 275 4.12 -6.14 -14.95
CA PHE A 275 4.01 -5.64 -16.32
C PHE A 275 4.33 -4.15 -16.44
N ALA A 276 3.56 -3.31 -15.75
CA ALA A 276 3.71 -1.85 -15.80
C ALA A 276 5.11 -1.39 -15.39
N LEU A 277 5.82 -2.21 -14.64
CA LEU A 277 7.16 -1.95 -14.16
C LEU A 277 8.27 -2.35 -15.16
N LEU A 278 7.97 -3.29 -16.05
CA LEU A 278 8.85 -3.70 -17.13
C LEU A 278 8.63 -2.84 -18.39
N ASP A 279 7.41 -2.40 -18.64
CA ASP A 279 7.06 -1.44 -19.70
C ASP A 279 7.58 -0.04 -19.36
N THR A 280 8.90 0.13 -19.48
CA THR A 280 9.59 1.39 -19.15
C THR A 280 9.42 2.45 -20.23
N THR A 281 9.04 2.04 -21.45
CA THR A 281 8.74 2.93 -22.58
C THR A 281 7.31 3.45 -22.55
N ASP A 282 6.42 2.87 -21.74
CA ASP A 282 5.00 3.22 -21.63
C ASP A 282 4.27 3.08 -22.97
N ASP A 283 4.66 2.07 -23.76
CA ASP A 283 4.08 1.76 -25.07
C ASP A 283 3.00 0.68 -25.02
N GLY A 284 2.78 0.07 -23.84
CA GLY A 284 1.76 -0.94 -23.61
C GLY A 284 2.22 -2.34 -23.98
N ALA A 285 3.51 -2.55 -24.21
CA ALA A 285 4.11 -3.86 -24.43
C ALA A 285 5.45 -4.00 -23.70
N ILE A 286 5.88 -5.24 -23.47
CA ILE A 286 7.21 -5.55 -22.95
C ILE A 286 8.05 -6.07 -24.11
N SER A 287 9.05 -5.28 -24.50
CA SER A 287 10.09 -5.72 -25.43
C SER A 287 11.03 -6.76 -24.79
N VAL A 288 11.77 -7.50 -25.62
CA VAL A 288 12.80 -8.42 -25.12
C VAL A 288 13.83 -7.66 -24.27
N GLU A 289 14.24 -6.48 -24.69
CA GLU A 289 15.21 -5.64 -23.96
C GLU A 289 14.73 -5.27 -22.56
N GLU A 290 13.45 -4.91 -22.43
CA GLU A 290 12.81 -4.60 -21.15
C GLU A 290 12.66 -5.84 -20.28
N PHE A 291 12.24 -6.96 -20.86
CA PHE A 291 12.16 -8.22 -20.14
C PHE A 291 13.53 -8.65 -19.60
N MET A 292 14.61 -8.43 -20.34
CA MET A 292 15.96 -8.78 -19.92
C MET A 292 16.49 -7.94 -18.75
N VAL A 293 15.83 -6.83 -18.39
CA VAL A 293 16.12 -6.11 -17.13
C VAL A 293 15.95 -7.02 -15.92
N LEU A 294 15.10 -8.05 -16.01
CA LEU A 294 14.90 -9.07 -14.98
C LEU A 294 16.17 -9.84 -14.60
N GLU A 295 17.17 -9.93 -15.49
CA GLU A 295 18.46 -10.58 -15.19
C GLU A 295 19.15 -9.99 -13.95
N LYS A 296 18.98 -8.68 -13.69
CA LYS A 296 19.59 -8.02 -12.52
C LYS A 296 19.00 -8.52 -11.18
N TYR A 297 17.80 -9.10 -11.22
CA TYR A 297 17.11 -9.64 -10.06
C TYR A 297 17.32 -11.15 -9.88
N LYS A 298 18.01 -11.82 -10.81
CA LYS A 298 18.47 -13.18 -10.55
C LYS A 298 19.39 -13.16 -9.34
N SER A 299 18.97 -13.83 -8.28
CA SER A 299 19.85 -14.06 -7.16
C SER A 299 21.11 -14.78 -7.66
N LYS A 300 22.30 -14.33 -7.24
CA LYS A 300 23.50 -15.18 -7.31
C LYS A 300 23.33 -16.27 -6.26
N SER A 301 22.53 -17.27 -6.57
CA SER A 301 22.12 -18.40 -5.72
C SER A 301 21.32 -17.99 -4.46
N PRO A 302 20.29 -18.78 -4.08
CA PRO A 302 19.70 -18.64 -2.75
C PRO A 302 20.72 -19.16 -1.74
N THR A 303 21.27 -18.29 -0.89
CA THR A 303 21.89 -18.76 0.34
C THR A 303 20.79 -19.40 1.21
N PRO A 304 21.00 -20.64 1.69
CA PRO A 304 20.00 -21.38 2.45
C PRO A 304 19.60 -20.71 3.77
#